data_AF-A0A3A8TJI2-F1
#
_entry.id   AF-A0A3A8TJI2-F1
#
_cell.length_a   1.000
_cell.length_b   1.000
_cell.length_c   1.000
_cell.angle_alpha   90.00
_cell.angle_beta   90.00
_cell.angle_gamma   90.00
#
_symmetry.space_group_name_H-M   'P 1'
#
loop_
_entity.id
_entity.type
_entity.pdbx_description
1 polymer ?
#
loop_
_entity_poly.entity_id
_entity_poly.type
_entity_poly.pdbx_seq_one_letter_code
_entity_poly.pdbx_strand_id
1 'polypeptide(L)'
;MKRHLFMLGLLFAVPTFAGSTTTTQDASQGARRPPPFERKSPVQVLIDHSQDLGLTDAQAASLTKIQTALDAKNAPVKQSLEALRPPAPPDRGTQQGTPSAQDQAAHEQARGLFEQLRTNDMAAYQEAEQVLTDAQKTQARTLLESERRSHGPGHGGRGGPPPGE
;
A
#
# COMPACT_ATOMS: atom_id res chain seq x y z
N MET A 1 37.27 -18.09 18.30
CA MET A 1 38.48 -17.23 18.32
C MET A 1 39.38 -17.59 17.15
N LYS A 2 39.54 -16.68 16.18
CA LYS A 2 40.74 -16.57 15.35
C LYS A 2 40.71 -15.19 14.68
N ARG A 3 41.60 -14.34 15.19
CA ARG A 3 41.83 -12.96 14.78
C ARG A 3 42.88 -13.01 13.67
N HIS A 4 42.61 -12.39 12.53
CA HIS A 4 43.66 -11.99 11.60
C HIS A 4 43.88 -10.48 11.74
N LEU A 5 45.04 -10.19 12.34
CA LEU A 5 45.72 -8.92 12.51
C LEU A 5 46.24 -8.49 11.12
N PHE A 6 45.80 -7.36 10.56
CA PHE A 6 46.39 -6.01 10.64
C PHE A 6 47.60 -5.78 9.72
N MET A 7 47.54 -4.64 9.00
CA MET A 7 48.60 -3.80 8.41
C MET A 7 48.43 -3.59 6.89
N LEU A 8 48.67 -2.43 6.27
CA LEU A 8 48.85 -1.01 6.65
C LEU A 8 49.23 -0.29 5.33
N GLY A 9 48.70 0.91 5.09
CA GLY A 9 49.25 1.91 4.16
C GLY A 9 48.93 1.70 2.66
N LEU A 10 48.78 2.73 1.82
CA LEU A 10 49.28 4.10 1.91
C LEU A 10 48.64 4.97 0.78
N LEU A 11 48.37 6.24 1.11
CA LEU A 11 48.28 7.47 0.28
C LEU A 11 47.40 7.57 -0.98
N PHE A 12 46.35 8.40 -0.83
CA PHE A 12 46.02 9.62 -1.59
C PHE A 12 46.50 9.75 -3.05
N ALA A 13 45.52 9.71 -3.96
CA ALA A 13 45.51 10.56 -5.15
C ALA A 13 44.10 11.13 -5.31
N VAL A 14 43.97 12.45 -5.14
CA VAL A 14 42.76 13.23 -5.39
C VAL A 14 42.81 13.71 -6.84
N PRO A 15 41.90 13.28 -7.73
CA PRO A 15 41.54 14.07 -8.89
C PRO A 15 40.39 15.01 -8.49
N THR A 16 40.72 16.29 -8.35
CA THR A 16 39.77 17.38 -8.48
C THR A 16 39.18 17.35 -9.90
N PHE A 17 38.00 16.77 -10.05
CA PHE A 17 37.15 17.01 -11.22
C PHE A 17 35.96 17.86 -10.79
N ALA A 18 36.07 19.16 -11.06
CA ALA A 18 34.94 20.07 -11.08
C ALA A 18 34.04 19.66 -12.25
N GLY A 19 33.05 18.83 -11.97
CA GLY A 19 31.93 18.53 -12.86
C GLY A 19 30.64 18.91 -12.15
N SER A 20 30.27 20.19 -12.22
CA SER A 20 28.94 20.67 -11.85
C SER A 20 27.94 20.10 -12.84
N THR A 21 27.43 18.90 -12.57
CA THR A 21 26.08 18.54 -12.98
C THR A 21 25.35 18.20 -11.69
N THR A 22 24.69 19.23 -11.16
CA THR A 22 23.50 19.10 -10.34
C THR A 22 22.69 17.95 -10.94
N THR A 23 22.74 16.78 -10.31
CA THR A 23 21.73 15.76 -10.56
C THR A 23 20.45 16.41 -10.10
N THR A 24 19.74 16.97 -11.08
CA THR A 24 18.35 17.36 -10.96
C THR A 24 17.65 16.20 -10.29
N GLN A 25 17.42 16.41 -9.01
CA GLN A 25 16.36 15.88 -8.21
C GLN A 25 15.09 15.92 -9.07
N ASP A 26 14.86 14.85 -9.84
CA ASP A 26 13.56 14.55 -10.45
C ASP A 26 12.62 14.05 -9.34
N ALA A 27 12.50 14.86 -8.28
CA ALA A 27 11.47 14.75 -7.26
C ALA A 27 10.27 15.56 -7.76
N SER A 28 9.73 15.22 -8.92
CA SER A 28 8.51 15.82 -9.47
C SER A 28 7.76 14.93 -10.45
N GLN A 29 8.02 13.62 -10.48
CA GLN A 29 7.00 12.69 -10.98
C GLN A 29 5.98 12.52 -9.87
N GLY A 30 4.90 13.30 -9.94
CA GLY A 30 3.81 13.30 -8.97
C GLY A 30 3.48 11.87 -8.57
N ALA A 31 3.75 11.51 -7.31
CA ALA A 31 3.54 10.18 -6.79
C ALA A 31 2.09 9.81 -7.03
N ARG A 32 1.84 9.01 -8.09
CA ARG A 32 0.49 8.54 -8.41
C ARG A 32 0.02 7.81 -7.17
N ARG A 33 -1.03 8.33 -6.53
CA ARG A 33 -1.63 7.67 -5.37
C ARG A 33 -1.97 6.24 -5.83
N PRO A 34 -1.46 5.20 -5.13
CA PRO A 34 -1.74 3.83 -5.52
C PRO A 34 -3.26 3.65 -5.59
N PRO A 35 -3.77 2.92 -6.59
CA PRO A 35 -5.19 2.68 -6.71
C PRO A 35 -5.75 2.06 -5.42
N PRO A 36 -7.02 2.33 -5.10
CA PRO A 36 -7.61 1.91 -3.83
C PRO A 36 -7.61 0.39 -3.60
N PHE A 37 -7.46 -0.43 -4.66
CA PHE A 37 -7.32 -1.90 -4.56
C PHE A 37 -5.89 -2.39 -4.30
N GLU A 38 -4.88 -1.51 -4.34
CA GLU A 38 -3.49 -1.83 -3.97
C GLU A 38 -3.22 -1.64 -2.47
N ARG A 39 -4.24 -1.28 -1.69
CA ARG A 39 -4.15 -1.28 -0.23
C ARG A 39 -3.81 -2.69 0.27
N LYS A 40 -3.02 -2.76 1.33
CA LYS A 40 -2.69 -4.03 1.99
C LYS A 40 -3.98 -4.68 2.52
N SER A 41 -4.10 -5.99 2.31
CA SER A 41 -5.15 -6.78 2.93
C SER A 41 -4.94 -6.82 4.45
N PRO A 42 -5.99 -7.08 5.26
CA PRO A 42 -5.82 -7.29 6.69
C PRO A 42 -4.80 -8.39 7.02
N VAL A 43 -4.77 -9.48 6.25
CA VAL A 43 -3.83 -10.60 6.45
C VAL A 43 -2.40 -10.17 6.19
N GLN A 44 -2.14 -9.39 5.14
CA GLN A 44 -0.80 -8.86 4.85
C GLN A 44 -0.32 -7.94 5.97
N VAL A 45 -1.21 -7.12 6.54
CA VAL A 45 -0.87 -6.27 7.69
C VAL A 45 -0.46 -7.13 8.91
N LEU A 46 -1.13 -8.25 9.18
CA LEU A 46 -0.72 -9.14 10.27
C LEU A 46 0.67 -9.77 10.05
N ILE A 47 1.00 -10.10 8.80
CA ILE A 47 2.31 -10.64 8.43
C ILE A 47 3.40 -9.57 8.62
N ASP A 48 3.16 -8.36 8.13
CA ASP A 48 4.08 -7.22 8.25
C ASP A 48 4.36 -6.87 9.72
N HIS A 49 3.37 -7.06 10.60
CA HIS A 49 3.47 -6.84 12.05
C HIS A 49 3.66 -8.13 12.86
N SER A 50 4.25 -9.16 12.25
CA SER A 50 4.44 -10.46 12.90
C SER A 50 5.21 -10.38 14.21
N GLN A 51 6.23 -9.52 14.30
CA GLN A 51 7.02 -9.30 15.51
C GLN A 51 6.20 -8.61 16.61
N ASP A 52 5.45 -7.56 16.26
CA ASP A 52 4.62 -6.81 17.19
C ASP A 52 3.50 -7.66 17.80
N LEU A 53 2.97 -8.61 17.00
CA LEU A 53 1.95 -9.57 17.40
C LEU A 53 2.54 -10.82 18.08
N GLY A 54 3.86 -10.92 18.20
CA GLY A 54 4.53 -12.10 18.74
C GLY A 54 4.11 -13.39 18.03
N LEU A 55 3.97 -13.35 16.71
CA LEU A 55 3.59 -14.52 15.92
C LEU A 55 4.71 -15.55 15.95
N THR A 56 4.36 -16.81 16.17
CA THR A 56 5.28 -17.93 15.97
C THR A 56 5.54 -18.14 14.48
N ASP A 57 6.66 -18.79 14.14
CA ASP A 57 6.97 -19.14 12.74
C ASP A 57 5.86 -19.96 12.08
N ALA A 58 5.22 -20.86 12.85
CA ALA A 58 4.09 -21.65 12.37
C ALA A 58 2.85 -20.80 12.04
N GLN A 59 2.56 -19.79 12.88
CA GLN A 59 1.47 -18.84 12.63
C GLN A 59 1.78 -17.97 11.42
N ALA A 60 3.00 -17.40 11.33
CA ALA A 60 3.43 -16.59 10.20
C ALA A 60 3.39 -17.36 8.87
N ALA A 61 3.82 -18.63 8.87
CA ALA A 61 3.72 -19.51 7.71
C ALA A 61 2.26 -19.79 7.32
N SER A 62 1.36 -19.94 8.30
CA SER A 62 -0.08 -20.16 8.04
C SER A 62 -0.74 -18.91 7.46
N LEU A 63 -0.45 -17.72 8.00
CA LEU A 63 -0.93 -16.44 7.46
C LEU A 63 -0.40 -16.21 6.04
N THR A 64 0.86 -16.55 5.77
CA THR A 64 1.44 -16.44 4.41
C THR A 64 0.70 -17.31 3.40
N LYS A 65 0.27 -18.53 3.80
CA LYS A 65 -0.56 -19.39 2.94
C LYS A 65 -1.93 -18.77 2.66
N ILE A 66 -2.58 -18.23 3.70
CA ILE A 66 -3.87 -17.54 3.57
C ILE A 66 -3.73 -16.34 2.62
N GLN A 67 -2.68 -15.53 2.78
CA GLN A 67 -2.41 -14.39 1.90
C GLN A 67 -2.17 -14.82 0.46
N THR A 68 -1.39 -15.89 0.24
CA THR A 68 -1.13 -16.43 -1.10
C THR A 68 -2.43 -16.88 -1.77
N ALA A 69 -3.30 -17.56 -1.04
CA ALA A 69 -4.61 -17.98 -1.54
C ALA A 69 -5.52 -16.79 -1.84
N LEU A 70 -5.53 -15.76 -0.98
CA LEU A 70 -6.25 -14.52 -1.19
C LEU A 70 -5.77 -13.79 -2.45
N ASP A 71 -4.46 -13.69 -2.67
CA ASP A 71 -3.89 -13.06 -3.86
C ASP A 71 -4.27 -13.81 -5.14
N ALA A 72 -4.19 -15.14 -5.13
CA ALA A 72 -4.65 -15.96 -6.25
C ALA A 72 -6.15 -15.75 -6.54
N LYS A 73 -6.98 -15.64 -5.49
CA LYS A 73 -8.42 -15.39 -5.62
C LYS A 73 -8.73 -13.98 -6.15
N ASN A 74 -7.94 -12.99 -5.72
CA ASN A 74 -8.14 -11.59 -6.07
C ASN A 74 -7.52 -11.19 -7.43
N ALA A 75 -6.58 -11.98 -7.96
CA ALA A 75 -5.91 -11.71 -9.24
C ALA A 75 -6.88 -11.39 -10.42
N PRO A 76 -7.90 -12.20 -10.73
CA PRO A 76 -8.82 -11.89 -11.82
C PRO A 76 -9.68 -10.63 -11.56
N VAL A 77 -10.01 -10.36 -10.29
CA VAL A 77 -10.79 -9.16 -9.90
C VAL A 77 -9.94 -7.90 -10.08
N LYS A 78 -8.67 -7.95 -9.66
CA LYS A 78 -7.69 -6.86 -9.86
C LYS A 78 -7.46 -6.60 -11.36
N GLN A 79 -7.36 -7.65 -12.17
CA GLN A 79 -7.24 -7.51 -13.63
C GLN A 79 -8.47 -6.82 -14.24
N SER A 80 -9.68 -7.16 -13.76
CA SER A 80 -10.92 -6.53 -14.21
C SER A 80 -10.99 -5.05 -13.82
N LEU A 81 -10.52 -4.70 -12.63
CA LEU A 81 -10.42 -3.30 -12.18
C LEU A 81 -9.43 -2.48 -13.02
N GLU A 82 -8.28 -3.07 -13.38
CA GLU A 82 -7.30 -2.39 -14.24
C GLU A 82 -7.83 -2.18 -15.66
N ALA A 83 -8.63 -3.11 -16.19
CA ALA A 83 -9.27 -2.96 -17.49
C ALA A 83 -10.31 -1.82 -17.52
N LEU A 84 -10.90 -1.48 -16.38
CA LEU A 84 -11.83 -0.35 -16.22
C LEU A 84 -11.12 0.98 -15.95
N ARG A 85 -9.79 0.98 -15.90
CA ARG A 85 -9.03 2.20 -15.59
C ARG A 85 -9.14 3.19 -16.76
N PRO A 86 -9.56 4.44 -16.51
CA PRO A 86 -9.59 5.45 -17.55
C PRO A 86 -8.16 5.72 -18.05
N PRO A 87 -7.99 6.07 -19.34
CA PRO A 87 -6.70 6.48 -19.87
C PRO A 87 -6.16 7.67 -19.05
N ALA A 88 -4.85 7.71 -18.85
CA ALA A 88 -4.23 8.81 -18.11
C ALA A 88 -4.59 10.14 -18.81
N PRO A 89 -5.09 11.15 -18.07
CA PRO A 89 -5.37 12.43 -18.69
C PRO A 89 -4.07 12.99 -19.26
N PRO A 90 -4.10 13.60 -20.46
CA PRO A 90 -2.92 14.30 -20.98
C PRO A 90 -2.53 15.44 -20.05
N ASP A 91 -1.24 15.79 -20.01
CA ASP A 91 -0.70 16.95 -19.30
C ASP A 91 -1.24 18.26 -19.90
N ARG A 92 -2.50 18.58 -19.61
CA ARG A 92 -3.09 19.90 -19.83
C ARG A 92 -4.29 20.09 -18.91
N GLY A 93 -4.28 21.22 -18.23
CA GLY A 93 -5.16 21.56 -17.12
C GLY A 93 -6.63 21.19 -17.33
N THR A 94 -7.17 20.55 -16.30
CA THR A 94 -8.55 20.73 -15.82
C THR A 94 -9.60 20.88 -16.92
N GLN A 95 -9.95 19.77 -17.56
CA GLN A 95 -11.34 19.58 -17.99
C GLN A 95 -11.99 18.60 -17.01
N GLN A 96 -12.41 19.12 -15.85
CA GLN A 96 -13.48 18.49 -15.06
C GLN A 96 -14.79 18.69 -15.83
N GLY A 97 -15.01 17.85 -16.83
CA GLY A 97 -16.32 17.67 -17.44
C GLY A 97 -17.21 16.81 -16.56
N THR A 98 -18.52 16.92 -16.74
CA THR A 98 -19.50 16.00 -16.14
C THR A 98 -19.16 14.56 -16.57
N PRO A 99 -19.16 13.57 -15.65
CA PRO A 99 -18.89 12.17 -16.01
C PRO A 99 -19.82 11.71 -17.12
N SER A 100 -19.27 11.14 -18.19
CA SER A 100 -20.08 10.57 -19.27
C SER A 100 -20.90 9.37 -18.75
N ALA A 101 -21.94 8.98 -19.48
CA ALA A 101 -22.69 7.77 -19.15
C ALA A 101 -21.79 6.52 -19.13
N GLN A 102 -20.74 6.50 -19.96
CA GLN A 102 -19.75 5.43 -19.97
C GLN A 102 -18.87 5.44 -18.71
N ASP A 103 -18.47 6.61 -18.22
CA ASP A 103 -17.71 6.74 -16.96
C ASP A 103 -18.55 6.29 -15.76
N GLN A 104 -19.86 6.61 -15.77
CA GLN A 104 -20.79 6.19 -14.73
C GLN A 104 -20.94 4.66 -14.71
N ALA A 105 -21.13 4.04 -15.87
CA ALA A 105 -21.22 2.58 -15.99
C ALA A 105 -19.92 1.89 -15.56
N ALA A 106 -18.75 2.40 -15.95
CA ALA A 106 -17.45 1.88 -15.51
C ALA A 106 -17.28 2.02 -13.99
N HIS A 107 -17.75 3.12 -13.41
CA HIS A 107 -17.70 3.33 -11.97
C HIS A 107 -18.60 2.35 -11.21
N GLU A 108 -19.81 2.06 -11.69
CA GLU A 108 -20.71 1.06 -11.11
C GLU A 108 -20.12 -0.35 -11.18
N GLN A 109 -19.52 -0.73 -12.31
CA GLN A 109 -18.83 -2.01 -12.45
C GLN A 109 -17.64 -2.11 -11.48
N ALA A 110 -16.84 -1.05 -11.38
CA ALA A 110 -15.72 -1.00 -10.44
C ALA A 110 -16.19 -1.15 -8.99
N ARG A 111 -17.32 -0.53 -8.59
CA ARG A 111 -17.89 -0.70 -7.24
C ARG A 111 -18.17 -2.15 -6.91
N GLY A 112 -18.80 -2.90 -7.83
CA GLY A 112 -19.06 -4.33 -7.62
C GLY A 112 -17.77 -5.13 -7.41
N LEU A 113 -16.73 -4.86 -8.20
CA LEU A 113 -15.43 -5.51 -8.07
C LEU A 113 -14.72 -5.15 -6.75
N PHE A 114 -14.83 -3.89 -6.28
CA PHE A 114 -14.31 -3.49 -4.96
C PHE A 114 -15.02 -4.21 -3.81
N GLU A 115 -16.34 -4.37 -3.89
CA GLU A 115 -17.08 -5.14 -2.87
C GLU A 115 -16.68 -6.63 -2.87
N GLN A 116 -16.37 -7.18 -4.05
CA GLN A 116 -15.85 -8.54 -4.15
C GLN A 116 -14.47 -8.68 -3.48
N LEU A 117 -13.55 -7.73 -3.71
CA LEU A 117 -12.26 -7.71 -3.01
C LEU A 117 -12.45 -7.61 -1.49
N ARG A 118 -13.34 -6.71 -1.03
CA ARG A 118 -13.65 -6.54 0.39
C ARG A 118 -14.19 -7.82 1.01
N THR A 119 -15.07 -8.52 0.31
CA THR A 119 -15.64 -9.81 0.74
C THR A 119 -14.55 -10.88 0.85
N ASN A 120 -13.63 -10.93 -0.13
CA ASN A 120 -12.51 -11.85 -0.10
C ASN A 120 -11.55 -11.57 1.06
N ASP A 121 -11.23 -10.29 1.30
CA ASP A 121 -10.38 -9.86 2.41
C ASP A 121 -11.00 -10.21 3.77
N MET A 122 -12.32 -10.04 3.91
CA MET A 122 -13.03 -10.41 5.13
C MET A 122 -13.00 -11.92 5.39
N ALA A 123 -13.23 -12.75 4.38
CA ALA A 123 -13.15 -14.20 4.52
C ALA A 123 -11.73 -14.65 4.90
N ALA A 124 -10.70 -14.13 4.23
CA ALA A 124 -9.31 -14.44 4.55
C ALA A 124 -8.93 -13.98 5.97
N TYR A 125 -9.45 -12.84 6.43
CA TYR A 125 -9.21 -12.40 7.81
C TYR A 125 -9.90 -13.31 8.84
N GLN A 126 -11.09 -13.83 8.56
CA GLN A 126 -11.77 -14.80 9.44
C GLN A 126 -10.98 -16.11 9.55
N GLU A 127 -10.38 -16.57 8.45
CA GLU A 127 -9.45 -17.72 8.45
C GLU A 127 -8.19 -17.40 9.27
N ALA A 128 -7.64 -16.19 9.11
CA ALA A 128 -6.48 -15.73 9.87
C ALA A 128 -6.75 -15.68 11.38
N GLU A 129 -7.96 -15.28 11.81
CA GLU A 129 -8.30 -15.29 13.24
C GLU A 129 -8.23 -16.72 13.83
N GLN A 130 -8.44 -17.79 13.06
CA GLN A 130 -8.36 -19.17 13.57
C GLN A 130 -6.94 -19.60 13.94
N VAL A 131 -5.91 -18.94 13.40
CA VAL A 131 -4.51 -19.26 13.72
C VAL A 131 -3.94 -18.38 14.84
N LEU A 132 -4.66 -17.34 15.25
CA LEU A 132 -4.26 -16.41 16.29
C LEU A 132 -4.80 -16.83 17.66
N THR A 133 -4.03 -16.55 18.70
CA THR A 133 -4.53 -16.59 20.09
C THR A 133 -5.50 -15.43 20.35
N ASP A 134 -6.31 -15.51 21.39
CA ASP A 134 -7.29 -14.44 21.69
C ASP A 134 -6.62 -13.10 22.06
N ALA A 135 -5.44 -13.15 22.70
CA ALA A 135 -4.63 -11.97 22.94
C ALA A 135 -4.15 -11.34 21.62
N GLN A 136 -3.65 -12.16 20.69
CA GLN A 136 -3.22 -11.71 19.37
C GLN A 136 -4.39 -11.17 18.54
N LYS A 137 -5.57 -11.78 18.59
CA LYS A 137 -6.78 -11.25 17.92
C LYS A 137 -7.14 -9.86 18.42
N THR A 138 -7.02 -9.62 19.73
CA THR A 138 -7.32 -8.32 20.32
C THR A 138 -6.34 -7.26 19.83
N GLN A 139 -5.03 -7.56 19.84
CA GLN A 139 -4.00 -6.67 19.32
C GLN A 139 -4.14 -6.44 17.81
N ALA A 140 -4.39 -7.50 17.04
CA ALA A 140 -4.65 -7.44 15.60
C ALA A 140 -5.79 -6.48 15.25
N ARG A 141 -6.90 -6.54 16.00
CA ARG A 141 -8.05 -5.63 15.79
C ARG A 141 -7.68 -4.17 16.02
N THR A 142 -6.95 -3.87 17.09
CA THR A 142 -6.45 -2.51 17.38
C THR A 142 -5.52 -2.01 16.27
N LEU A 143 -4.59 -2.86 15.84
CA LEU A 143 -3.61 -2.56 14.80
C LEU A 143 -4.28 -2.29 13.44
N LEU A 144 -5.22 -3.14 13.04
CA LEU A 144 -5.99 -2.95 11.81
C LEU A 144 -6.86 -1.70 11.84
N GLU A 145 -7.38 -1.33 13.02
CA GLU A 145 -8.13 -0.10 13.17
C GLU A 145 -7.24 1.13 13.04
N SER A 146 -6.03 1.14 13.63
CA SER A 146 -5.08 2.22 13.41
C SER A 146 -4.67 2.34 11.94
N GLU A 147 -4.39 1.22 11.27
CA GLU A 147 -4.05 1.21 9.85
C GLU A 147 -5.15 1.81 8.97
N ARG A 148 -6.41 1.44 9.25
CA ARG A 148 -7.57 2.02 8.55
C ARG A 148 -7.72 3.52 8.78
N ARG A 149 -7.43 4.02 9.98
CA ARG A 149 -7.47 5.45 10.29
C ARG A 149 -6.36 6.21 9.57
N SER A 150 -5.15 5.66 9.53
CA SER A 150 -4.01 6.23 8.81
C SER A 150 -4.21 6.28 7.30
N HIS A 151 -4.89 5.27 6.73
CA HIS A 151 -5.15 5.15 5.29
C HIS A 151 -6.57 5.56 4.87
N GLY A 152 -7.37 6.10 5.78
CA GLY A 152 -8.70 6.64 5.48
C GLY A 152 -8.60 7.78 4.47
N PRO A 153 -9.71 8.19 3.83
CA PRO A 153 -9.74 9.46 3.12
C PRO A 153 -9.28 10.53 4.13
N GLY A 154 -8.07 11.05 3.94
CA GLY A 154 -7.57 12.12 4.78
C GLY A 154 -8.65 13.20 4.82
N HIS A 155 -8.96 13.66 6.02
CA HIS A 155 -9.56 14.97 6.23
C HIS A 155 -8.59 15.99 5.61
N GLY A 156 -8.63 16.12 4.29
CA GLY A 156 -8.03 17.23 3.57
C GLY A 156 -8.74 18.45 4.11
N GLY A 157 -8.02 19.22 4.92
CA GLY A 157 -8.52 20.43 5.53
C GLY A 157 -9.20 21.29 4.48
N ARG A 158 -10.52 21.39 4.57
CA ARG A 158 -11.28 22.47 3.94
C ARG A 158 -10.96 23.72 4.75
N GLY A 159 -9.75 24.25 4.55
CA GLY A 159 -9.35 25.60 4.95
C GLY A 159 -10.08 26.61 4.07
N GLY A 160 -11.40 26.62 4.13
CA GLY A 160 -12.17 27.79 3.72
C GLY A 160 -11.98 28.85 4.79
N PRO A 161 -11.67 30.11 4.44
CA PRO A 161 -11.65 31.18 5.42
C PRO A 161 -13.01 31.26 6.13
N PRO A 162 -13.05 31.66 7.42
CA PRO A 162 -14.31 31.84 8.13
C PRO A 162 -15.19 32.85 7.36
N PRO A 163 -16.53 32.68 7.35
CA PRO A 163 -17.42 33.72 6.84
C PRO A 163 -17.11 35.01 7.58
N GLY A 164 -16.79 36.06 6.83
CA GLY A 164 -16.49 37.37 7.40
C GLY A 164 -17.63 37.86 8.27
N GLU A 165 -17.26 38.50 9.37
CA GLU A 165 -18.11 39.43 10.13
C GLU A 165 -18.41 40.69 9.31
#